data_AF-A0A3B1B1Z4-F1
#
_entry.id   AF-A0A3B1B1Z4-F1
#
_cell.length_a   1.000
_cell.length_b   1.000
_cell.length_c   1.000
_cell.angle_alpha   90.00
_cell.angle_beta   90.00
_cell.angle_gamma   90.00
#
_symmetry.space_group_name_H-M   'P 1'
#
loop_
_entity.id
_entity.type
_entity.pdbx_description
1 polymer ?
#
loop_
_entity_poly.entity_id
_entity_poly.type
_entity_poly.pdbx_seq_one_letter_code
_entity_poly.pdbx_strand_id
1 'polypeptide(L)'
;MTTSKSKFSEYIIYVDESGDHGLVNVDPSYPVFVLAFCLFAKEEYLARIIPAIQGFKFRHFGHDMVIQAGRPVLDFSWLDSNRAEYFSAVQAGLDNSEPMKVVFRQVLLDSERSVS
;
A
#
# COMPACT_ATOMS: atom_id res chain seq x y z
N MET A 1 3.21 -20.88 33.83
CA MET A 1 4.19 -19.97 33.20
C MET A 1 3.53 -18.61 33.08
N THR A 2 3.98 -17.63 33.86
CA THR A 2 3.45 -16.25 33.86
C THR A 2 4.06 -15.50 32.68
N THR A 3 3.27 -15.20 31.66
CA THR A 3 3.66 -14.28 30.58
C THR A 3 3.84 -12.89 31.18
N SER A 4 5.10 -12.47 31.34
CA SER A 4 5.45 -11.06 31.55
C SER A 4 4.77 -10.24 30.47
N LYS A 5 3.82 -9.38 30.84
CA LYS A 5 3.09 -8.54 29.88
C LYS A 5 4.10 -7.52 29.35
N SER A 6 4.51 -7.68 28.09
CA SER A 6 5.37 -6.73 27.38
C SER A 6 4.84 -5.31 27.57
N LYS A 7 5.73 -4.35 27.82
CA LYS A 7 5.37 -2.93 27.98
C LYS A 7 4.73 -2.33 26.72
N PHE A 8 4.95 -2.98 25.56
CA PHE A 8 4.49 -2.48 24.26
C PHE A 8 3.66 -3.54 23.54
N SER A 9 2.75 -3.09 22.66
CA SER A 9 1.95 -3.97 21.78
C SER A 9 2.84 -4.81 20.86
N GLU A 10 2.39 -6.00 20.47
CA GLU A 10 3.06 -6.84 19.46
C GLU A 10 2.79 -6.35 18.02
N TYR A 11 1.95 -5.32 17.85
CA TYR A 11 1.57 -4.78 16.54
C TYR A 11 2.02 -3.33 16.37
N ILE A 12 2.22 -2.93 15.10
CA ILE A 12 2.42 -1.55 14.66
C ILE A 12 1.35 -1.19 13.64
N ILE A 13 0.89 0.05 13.66
CA ILE A 13 -0.11 0.56 12.72
C ILE A 13 0.45 1.81 12.05
N TYR A 14 0.39 1.84 10.71
CA TYR A 14 0.62 3.03 9.91
C TYR A 14 -0.74 3.56 9.48
N VAL A 15 -0.92 4.87 9.62
CA VAL A 15 -2.16 5.56 9.27
C VAL A 15 -1.83 6.60 8.22
N ASP A 16 -2.59 6.62 7.15
CA ASP A 16 -2.46 7.60 6.08
C ASP A 16 -3.82 8.17 5.69
N GLU A 17 -3.82 9.42 5.25
CA GLU A 17 -5.01 10.15 4.82
C GLU A 17 -4.99 10.30 3.30
N SER A 18 -6.10 9.98 2.64
CA SER A 18 -6.26 10.15 1.19
C SER A 18 -7.60 10.82 0.88
N GLY A 19 -7.62 11.79 -0.04
CA GLY A 19 -8.81 12.54 -0.44
C GLY A 19 -8.70 14.04 -0.20
N ASP A 20 -9.71 14.79 -0.63
CA ASP A 20 -9.76 16.24 -0.47
C ASP A 20 -10.19 16.63 0.96
N HIS A 21 -9.41 17.48 1.62
CA HIS A 21 -9.75 18.05 2.93
C HIS A 21 -10.73 19.24 2.82
N GLY A 22 -11.13 19.61 1.61
CA GLY A 22 -12.03 20.72 1.32
C GLY A 22 -13.47 20.47 1.77
N LEU A 23 -13.86 21.08 2.90
CA LEU A 23 -15.24 21.08 3.39
C LEU A 23 -16.20 21.95 2.55
N VAL A 24 -15.70 22.70 1.57
CA VAL A 24 -16.46 23.75 0.83
C VAL A 24 -16.59 23.46 -0.66
N ASN A 25 -15.56 22.92 -1.31
CA ASN A 25 -15.60 22.46 -2.70
C ASN A 25 -15.01 21.07 -2.72
N VAL A 26 -15.85 20.05 -2.91
CA VAL A 26 -15.43 18.66 -3.04
C VAL A 26 -14.83 18.47 -4.44
N ASP A 27 -13.56 18.07 -4.54
CA ASP A 27 -12.99 17.61 -5.82
C ASP A 27 -13.80 16.40 -6.34
N PRO A 28 -14.47 16.50 -7.51
CA PRO A 28 -15.22 15.38 -8.09
C PRO A 28 -14.35 14.15 -8.39
N SER A 29 -13.04 14.33 -8.50
CA SER A 29 -12.05 13.28 -8.77
C SER A 29 -11.71 12.48 -7.50
N TYR A 30 -11.89 13.08 -6.31
CA TYR A 30 -11.61 12.50 -4.99
C TYR A 30 -12.71 12.83 -3.97
N PRO A 31 -13.97 12.42 -4.21
CA PRO A 31 -15.12 12.88 -3.44
C PRO A 31 -15.23 12.25 -2.04
N VAL A 32 -14.32 11.35 -1.69
CA VAL A 32 -14.35 10.58 -0.44
C VAL A 32 -13.05 10.81 0.32
N PHE A 33 -13.18 11.31 1.54
CA PHE A 33 -12.10 11.31 2.51
C PHE A 33 -11.92 9.90 3.08
N VAL A 34 -10.73 9.33 2.94
CA VAL A 34 -10.39 7.97 3.34
C VAL A 34 -9.24 8.00 4.35
N LEU A 35 -9.41 7.29 5.46
CA LEU A 35 -8.34 6.96 6.39
C LEU A 35 -7.90 5.51 6.15
N ALA A 36 -6.67 5.34 5.68
CA ALA A 36 -6.07 4.03 5.45
C ALA A 36 -5.29 3.59 6.69
N PHE A 37 -5.53 2.35 7.13
CA PHE A 37 -4.84 1.74 8.25
C PHE A 37 -4.09 0.49 7.80
N CYS A 38 -2.77 0.48 7.97
CA CYS A 38 -1.90 -0.66 7.70
C CYS A 38 -1.36 -1.23 9.01
N LEU A 39 -1.96 -2.33 9.46
CA LEU A 39 -1.58 -3.02 10.70
C LEU A 39 -0.65 -4.19 10.40
N PHE A 40 0.44 -4.30 11.17
CA PHE A 40 1.40 -5.38 11.05
C PHE A 40 1.77 -5.95 12.42
N ALA A 41 1.88 -7.28 12.53
CA ALA A 41 2.60 -7.90 13.64
C ALA A 41 4.09 -7.55 13.52
N LYS A 42 4.72 -7.10 14.61
CA LYS A 42 6.10 -6.61 14.60
C LYS A 42 7.10 -7.65 14.10
N GLU A 43 6.92 -8.90 14.51
CA GLU A 43 7.77 -10.01 14.09
C GLU A 43 7.68 -10.25 12.58
N GLU A 44 6.47 -10.28 12.02
CA GLU A 44 6.26 -10.45 10.58
C GLU A 44 6.76 -9.25 9.77
N TYR A 45 6.53 -8.04 10.29
CA TYR A 45 6.99 -6.81 9.66
C TYR A 45 8.52 -6.82 9.49
N LEU A 46 9.24 -7.20 10.54
CA LEU A 46 10.71 -7.29 10.54
C LEU A 46 11.21 -8.47 9.71
N ALA A 47 10.60 -9.64 9.84
CA ALA A 47 11.12 -10.87 9.23
C ALA A 47 10.83 -10.99 7.73
N ARG A 48 9.71 -10.43 7.26
CA ARG A 48 9.23 -10.63 5.88
C ARG A 48 9.03 -9.33 5.11
N ILE A 49 8.36 -8.34 5.71
CA ILE A 49 7.92 -7.15 4.97
C ILE A 49 9.09 -6.21 4.68
N ILE A 50 9.87 -5.83 5.69
CA ILE A 50 11.03 -4.94 5.51
C ILE A 50 12.05 -5.52 4.51
N PRO A 51 12.48 -6.80 4.61
CA PRO A 51 13.40 -7.37 3.63
C PRO A 51 12.83 -7.39 2.21
N ALA A 52 11.54 -7.68 2.05
CA ALA A 52 10.90 -7.67 0.73
C ALA A 52 10.88 -6.27 0.11
N ILE A 53 10.53 -5.25 0.88
CA ILE A 53 10.52 -3.84 0.42
C ILE A 53 11.93 -3.36 0.11
N GLN A 54 12.89 -3.60 1.00
CA GLN A 54 14.29 -3.23 0.75
C GLN A 54 14.85 -3.94 -0.47
N GLY A 55 14.59 -5.25 -0.61
CA GLY A 55 14.98 -6.02 -1.79
C GLY A 55 14.37 -5.47 -3.08
N PHE A 56 13.09 -5.08 -3.04
CA PHE A 56 12.46 -4.37 -4.16
C PHE A 56 13.20 -3.07 -4.47
N LYS A 57 13.51 -2.24 -3.47
CA LYS A 57 14.21 -0.97 -3.66
C LYS A 57 15.61 -1.16 -4.24
N PHE A 58 16.40 -2.09 -3.70
CA PHE A 58 17.74 -2.37 -4.22
C PHE A 58 17.71 -2.88 -5.66
N ARG A 59 16.75 -3.75 -6.01
CA ARG A 59 16.62 -4.25 -7.39
C ARG A 59 16.31 -3.15 -8.41
N HIS A 60 15.50 -2.16 -8.05
CA HIS A 60 15.06 -1.14 -9.00
C HIS A 60 15.85 0.18 -8.93
N PHE A 61 16.41 0.52 -7.77
CA PHE A 61 17.10 1.81 -7.55
C PHE A 61 18.57 1.68 -7.15
N GLY A 62 19.03 0.48 -6.81
CA GLY A 62 20.39 0.26 -6.31
C GLY A 62 20.64 0.75 -4.88
N HIS A 63 19.66 1.40 -4.23
CA HIS A 63 19.74 1.84 -2.83
C HIS A 63 18.34 1.91 -2.17
N ASP A 64 18.29 1.99 -0.84
CA ASP A 64 17.05 1.95 -0.05
C ASP A 64 16.54 3.32 0.42
N MET A 65 17.37 4.37 0.32
CA MET A 65 17.01 5.76 0.65
C MET A 65 15.92 6.37 -0.25
N VAL A 66 15.46 5.68 -1.30
CA VAL A 66 14.34 6.18 -2.11
C VAL A 66 13.08 6.22 -1.25
N ILE A 67 12.54 7.43 -1.10
CA ILE A 67 11.23 7.67 -0.52
C ILE A 67 10.24 7.79 -1.69
N GLN A 68 9.28 6.87 -1.75
CA GLN A 68 8.21 6.91 -2.76
C GLN A 68 7.13 7.90 -2.30
N ALA A 69 7.34 9.19 -2.56
CA ALA A 69 6.33 10.22 -2.38
C ALA A 69 5.85 10.71 -3.76
N GLY A 70 4.67 10.27 -4.18
CA GLY A 70 3.89 10.89 -5.27
C GLY A 70 4.47 10.89 -6.69
N ARG A 71 5.57 10.17 -7.01
CA ARG A 71 6.09 10.02 -8.39
C ARG A 71 6.59 8.59 -8.68
N PRO A 72 6.39 8.07 -9.91
CA PRO A 72 5.91 6.72 -10.11
C PRO A 72 7.03 5.79 -10.55
N VAL A 73 7.48 4.93 -9.64
CA VAL A 73 7.96 3.60 -10.06
C VAL A 73 6.82 2.62 -10.17
N LEU A 74 5.67 2.98 -9.62
CA LEU A 74 4.43 2.25 -9.84
C LEU A 74 3.55 3.08 -10.77
N ASP A 75 3.29 2.54 -11.94
CA ASP A 75 2.33 3.05 -12.90
C ASP A 75 0.91 2.62 -12.48
N PHE A 76 0.23 3.54 -11.81
CA PHE A 76 -1.16 3.36 -11.39
C PHE A 76 -2.17 3.77 -12.47
N SER A 77 -1.73 4.16 -13.67
CA SER A 77 -2.65 4.54 -14.77
C SER A 77 -3.59 3.40 -15.16
N TRP A 78 -3.16 2.15 -14.96
CA TRP A 78 -4.04 0.99 -15.09
C TRP A 78 -5.27 1.09 -14.17
N LEU A 79 -5.12 1.59 -12.94
CA LEU A 79 -6.23 1.76 -11.99
C LEU A 79 -7.24 2.81 -12.48
N ASP A 80 -6.81 3.84 -13.21
CA ASP A 80 -7.73 4.86 -13.72
C ASP A 80 -8.74 4.27 -14.70
N SER A 81 -8.31 3.31 -15.53
CA SER A 81 -9.18 2.61 -16.47
C SER A 81 -9.93 1.43 -15.84
N ASN A 82 -9.44 0.89 -14.71
CA ASN A 82 -9.94 -0.32 -14.05
C ASN A 82 -10.48 -0.05 -12.64
N ARG A 83 -11.04 1.14 -12.38
CA ARG A 83 -11.54 1.56 -11.05
C ARG A 83 -12.53 0.57 -10.45
N ALA A 84 -13.47 0.04 -11.25
CA ALA A 84 -14.47 -0.91 -10.76
C ALA A 84 -13.84 -2.21 -10.22
N GLU A 85 -12.83 -2.72 -10.91
CA GLU A 85 -12.08 -3.92 -10.49
C GLU A 85 -11.26 -3.64 -9.22
N TYR A 86 -10.59 -2.48 -9.16
CA TYR A 86 -9.90 -2.03 -7.95
C TYR A 86 -10.84 -1.94 -6.74
N PHE A 87 -11.99 -1.26 -6.86
CA PHE A 87 -12.95 -1.15 -5.75
C PHE A 87 -13.51 -2.52 -5.33
N SER A 88 -13.80 -3.40 -6.29
CA SER A 88 -14.21 -4.77 -5.98
C SER A 88 -13.12 -5.55 -5.25
N ALA A 89 -11.85 -5.37 -5.62
CA ALA A 89 -10.73 -6.00 -4.97
C ALA A 89 -10.50 -5.46 -3.54
N VAL A 90 -10.63 -4.15 -3.33
CA VAL A 90 -10.56 -3.52 -2.01
C VAL A 90 -11.66 -4.05 -1.09
N GLN A 91 -12.89 -4.12 -1.59
CA GLN A 91 -14.03 -4.64 -0.81
C GLN A 91 -13.84 -6.11 -0.44
N ALA A 92 -13.34 -6.93 -1.36
CA ALA A 92 -13.02 -8.34 -1.10
C ALA A 92 -11.78 -8.51 -0.21
N GLY A 93 -10.89 -7.52 -0.19
CA GLY A 93 -9.62 -7.52 0.53
C GLY A 93 -9.74 -7.72 2.04
N LEU A 94 -10.89 -7.38 2.61
CA LEU A 94 -11.20 -7.58 4.03
C LEU A 94 -11.30 -9.08 4.40
N ASP A 95 -11.73 -9.92 3.46
CA ASP A 95 -11.92 -11.36 3.67
C ASP A 95 -10.87 -12.20 2.94
N ASN A 96 -10.34 -11.70 1.81
CA ASN A 96 -9.37 -12.39 0.98
C ASN A 96 -8.40 -11.40 0.34
N SER A 97 -7.11 -11.55 0.63
CA SER A 97 -6.05 -10.70 0.07
C SER A 97 -5.72 -10.97 -1.40
N GLU A 98 -6.17 -12.08 -1.98
CA GLU A 98 -5.77 -12.51 -3.32
C GLU A 98 -6.16 -11.53 -4.44
N PRO A 99 -7.39 -10.99 -4.49
CA PRO A 99 -7.78 -9.97 -5.46
C PRO A 99 -6.86 -8.73 -5.42
N MET A 100 -6.50 -8.27 -4.22
CA MET A 100 -5.58 -7.14 -4.06
C MET A 100 -4.16 -7.46 -4.55
N LYS A 101 -3.67 -8.71 -4.37
CA LYS A 101 -2.38 -9.12 -4.93
C LYS A 101 -2.37 -9.13 -6.45
N VAL A 102 -3.48 -9.54 -7.08
CA VAL A 102 -3.61 -9.54 -8.55
C VAL A 102 -3.53 -8.12 -9.08
N VAL A 103 -4.31 -7.19 -8.52
CA VAL A 103 -4.28 -5.77 -8.88
C VAL A 103 -2.88 -5.19 -8.70
N PHE A 104 -2.23 -5.46 -7.56
CA PHE A 104 -0.89 -4.94 -7.29
C PHE A 104 0.18 -5.54 -8.22
N ARG A 105 0.06 -6.83 -8.58
CA ARG A 105 0.93 -7.46 -9.57
C ARG A 105 0.77 -6.82 -10.94
N GLN A 106 -0.46 -6.49 -11.34
CA GLN A 106 -0.71 -5.84 -12.61
C GLN A 106 -0.06 -4.45 -12.67
N VAL A 107 -0.21 -3.65 -11.60
CA VAL A 107 0.50 -2.38 -11.46
C VAL A 107 2.01 -2.57 -11.59
N LEU A 108 2.61 -3.56 -10.92
CA LEU A 108 4.04 -3.84 -11.04
C LEU A 108 4.46 -4.18 -12.47
N LEU A 109 3.71 -5.02 -13.17
CA LEU A 109 4.02 -5.42 -14.55
C LEU A 109 3.96 -4.23 -15.52
N ASP A 110 2.95 -3.38 -15.38
CA ASP A 110 2.79 -2.21 -16.25
C ASP A 110 3.84 -1.13 -15.95
N SER A 111 4.28 -1.07 -14.69
CA SER A 111 5.40 -0.23 -14.28
C SER A 111 6.74 -0.65 -14.88
N GLU A 112 6.99 -1.95 -14.99
CA GLU A 112 8.20 -2.45 -15.64
C GLU A 112 8.21 -2.15 -17.15
N ARG A 113 7.03 -2.08 -17.79
CA ARG A 113 6.88 -1.76 -19.22
C ARG A 113 6.96 -0.27 -19.54
N SER A 114 6.56 0.60 -18.63
CA SER A 114 6.62 2.06 -18.85
C SER A 114 8.04 2.62 -18.74
N VAL A 115 8.98 1.84 -18.23
CA VAL A 115 10.41 2.20 -18.08
C VAL A 115 11.28 1.66 -19.24
N SER A 116 10.74 0.79 -20.11
CA SER A 116 11.42 0.21 -21.29
C SER A 116 11.09 0.92 -22.59
#